data_AF-A0A9D3AMQ6-F1
#
_entry.id   AF-A0A9D3AMQ6-F1
#
_cell.length_a   1.000
_cell.length_b   1.000
_cell.length_c   1.000
_cell.angle_alpha   90.00
_cell.angle_beta   90.00
_cell.angle_gamma   90.00
#
_symmetry.space_group_name_H-M   'P 1'
#
loop_
_entity.id
_entity.type
_entity.pdbx_description
1 polymer ?
#
loop_
_entity_poly.entity_id
_entity_poly.type
_entity_poly.pdbx_seq_one_letter_code
_entity_poly.pdbx_strand_id
1 'polypeptide(L)'
;MIAESFLMYNLKVAVCLVVFYLFYKILLSRETFHKLNRFLLIFGSLSAFIIPLCRITIYTEVSESSFFTLDELTMTFVEPDRRFPWTTVLMTAYFIGCFMFLCIMIYSMLRVKAISRRGREIILPYGITLVLTPDDITPFSCVKTIVVSESDYEKNGYQILTHEYAHINGYHSVDLLLFNILCCLQWFNPSIYLLKNELCAVHEYDADATVLRKGIDAKQYQLLLIEKAVGTKWYSIANSFNHSNLKNRITMMLKKKSSNRARAKALYVLPLICLELLLFAQTACVSELNAKDTKKTETLVSVETKTDTTILEKDEKTLSTATSMPQFPGGTEALMQYLSKNIEYPVSARDAGIQGNVITQFTVDKDGSVIKESIKILRSVDENLDKEAMRVILSMPKWIPGMENGEPVKANFVLPITFAM
;
A
#
# COMPACT_ATOMS: atom_id res chain seq x y z
N MET A 1 -2.33 -6.17 -13.74
CA MET A 1 -1.32 -5.19 -13.24
C MET A 1 -1.90 -3.92 -12.58
N ILE A 2 -2.55 -2.99 -13.31
CA ILE A 2 -2.93 -1.67 -12.71
C ILE A 2 -3.94 -1.83 -11.56
N ALA A 3 -5.02 -2.60 -11.76
CA ALA A 3 -6.06 -2.82 -10.73
C ALA A 3 -5.49 -3.47 -9.45
N GLU A 4 -4.61 -4.46 -9.57
CA GLU A 4 -3.96 -5.11 -8.42
C GLU A 4 -3.02 -4.16 -7.69
N SER A 5 -2.27 -3.33 -8.43
CA SER A 5 -1.41 -2.29 -7.85
C SER A 5 -2.22 -1.29 -7.02
N PHE A 6 -3.41 -0.90 -7.50
CA PHE A 6 -4.32 0.00 -6.79
C PHE A 6 -4.95 -0.64 -5.55
N LEU A 7 -5.37 -1.91 -5.61
CA LEU A 7 -5.87 -2.64 -4.45
C LEU A 7 -4.79 -2.83 -3.38
N MET A 8 -3.59 -3.25 -3.81
CA MET A 8 -2.43 -3.42 -2.93
C MET A 8 -2.05 -2.10 -2.26
N TYR A 9 -2.05 -0.99 -2.99
CA TYR A 9 -1.85 0.35 -2.44
C TYR A 9 -2.89 0.68 -1.35
N ASN A 10 -4.18 0.47 -1.62
CA ASN A 10 -5.24 0.74 -0.62
C ASN A 10 -5.10 -0.13 0.64
N LEU A 11 -4.63 -1.37 0.51
CA LEU A 11 -4.32 -2.24 1.64
C LEU A 11 -3.11 -1.74 2.45
N LYS A 12 -2.04 -1.28 1.79
CA LYS A 12 -0.89 -0.65 2.46
C LYS A 12 -1.31 0.59 3.25
N VAL A 13 -2.11 1.48 2.66
CA VAL A 13 -2.69 2.64 3.36
C VAL A 13 -3.52 2.20 4.56
N ALA A 14 -4.32 1.14 4.42
CA ALA A 14 -5.15 0.64 5.51
C ALA A 14 -4.31 0.16 6.71
N VAL A 15 -3.20 -0.56 6.44
CA VAL A 15 -2.24 -1.00 7.46
C VAL A 15 -1.56 0.19 8.14
N CYS A 16 -1.08 1.19 7.39
CA CYS A 16 -0.48 2.41 7.96
C CYS A 16 -1.46 3.12 8.91
N LEU A 17 -2.73 3.28 8.54
CA LEU A 17 -3.75 3.90 9.40
C LEU A 17 -4.01 3.11 10.70
N VAL A 18 -3.99 1.77 10.65
CA VAL A 18 -4.12 0.92 11.84
C VAL A 18 -2.91 1.07 12.76
N VAL A 19 -1.70 1.01 12.21
CA VAL A 19 -0.44 1.16 12.96
C VAL A 19 -0.36 2.54 13.62
N PHE A 20 -0.61 3.61 12.86
CA PHE A 20 -0.66 4.97 13.36
C PHE A 20 -1.73 5.16 14.45
N TYR A 21 -2.94 4.62 14.28
CA TYR A 21 -3.99 4.68 15.29
C TYR A 21 -3.57 4.02 16.60
N LEU A 22 -3.03 2.80 16.55
CA LEU A 22 -2.59 2.06 17.75
C LEU A 22 -1.47 2.83 18.48
N PHE A 23 -0.48 3.31 17.73
CA PHE A 23 0.60 4.14 18.26
C PHE A 23 0.07 5.41 18.95
N TYR A 24 -0.76 6.19 18.26
CA TYR A 24 -1.36 7.41 18.82
C TYR A 24 -2.18 7.09 20.07
N LYS A 25 -3.00 6.04 20.03
CA LYS A 25 -3.90 5.67 21.12
C LYS A 25 -3.13 5.31 22.39
N ILE A 26 -2.03 4.55 22.26
CA ILE A 26 -1.23 4.10 23.41
C ILE A 26 -0.34 5.23 23.95
N LEU A 27 0.37 5.98 23.09
CA LEU A 27 1.41 6.93 23.53
C LEU A 27 0.93 8.38 23.74
N LEU A 28 0.01 8.89 22.91
CA LEU A 28 -0.30 10.32 22.82
C LEU A 28 -1.73 10.74 23.20
N SER A 29 -2.73 9.86 23.03
CA SER A 29 -4.15 10.18 23.25
C SER A 29 -4.47 10.80 24.61
N ARG A 30 -3.66 10.49 25.64
CA ARG A 30 -3.84 10.94 27.02
C ARG A 30 -3.19 12.31 27.32
N GLU A 31 -2.45 12.92 26.40
CA GLU A 31 -1.70 14.15 26.68
C GLU A 31 -2.54 15.43 26.55
N THR A 32 -2.31 16.42 27.42
CA THR A 32 -3.13 17.67 27.47
C THR A 32 -2.67 18.73 26.45
N PHE A 33 -2.08 18.33 25.33
CA PHE A 33 -1.53 19.25 24.32
C PHE A 33 -2.39 19.24 23.06
N HIS A 34 -3.63 19.73 23.17
CA HIS A 34 -4.68 19.60 22.14
C HIS A 34 -4.21 20.05 20.74
N LYS A 35 -3.54 21.20 20.62
CA LYS A 35 -2.98 21.67 19.34
C LYS A 35 -1.95 20.73 18.71
N LEU A 36 -1.08 20.11 19.53
CA LEU A 36 -0.08 19.15 19.05
C LEU A 36 -0.75 17.83 18.66
N ASN A 37 -1.66 17.32 19.49
CA ASN A 37 -2.40 16.09 19.20
C ASN A 37 -3.25 16.23 17.93
N ARG A 38 -3.90 17.39 17.73
CA ARG A 38 -4.63 17.73 16.51
C ARG A 38 -3.72 17.72 15.28
N PHE A 39 -2.57 18.41 15.35
CA PHE A 39 -1.60 18.43 14.25
C PHE A 39 -1.12 17.02 13.90
N LEU A 40 -0.78 16.21 14.91
CA LEU A 40 -0.30 14.85 14.72
C LEU A 40 -1.38 13.91 14.16
N LEU A 41 -2.64 14.02 14.60
CA LEU A 41 -3.76 13.26 14.04
C LEU A 41 -3.96 13.59 12.56
N ILE A 42 -4.01 14.88 12.20
CA ILE A 42 -4.20 15.30 10.81
C ILE A 42 -3.02 14.89 9.93
N PHE A 43 -1.79 15.23 10.35
CA PHE A 43 -0.59 14.95 9.56
C PHE A 43 -0.29 13.44 9.47
N GLY A 44 -0.43 12.70 10.57
CA GLY A 44 -0.20 11.25 10.60
C GLY A 44 -1.25 10.46 9.79
N SER A 45 -2.52 10.88 9.83
CA SER A 45 -3.53 10.30 8.95
C SER A 45 -3.29 10.62 7.47
N LEU A 46 -2.73 11.79 7.14
CA LEU A 46 -2.32 12.12 5.76
C LEU A 46 -1.06 11.36 5.34
N SER A 47 -0.04 11.24 6.21
CA SER A 47 1.20 10.53 5.88
C SER A 47 0.95 9.06 5.59
N ALA A 48 -0.05 8.43 6.22
CA ALA A 48 -0.47 7.06 5.91
C ALA A 48 -0.92 6.84 4.44
N PHE A 49 -1.38 7.90 3.74
CA PHE A 49 -1.66 7.85 2.29
C PHE A 49 -0.42 8.14 1.44
N ILE A 50 0.50 8.97 1.95
CA ILE A 50 1.71 9.39 1.22
C ILE A 50 2.80 8.29 1.27
N ILE A 51 2.99 7.66 2.42
CA ILE A 51 4.06 6.66 2.67
C ILE A 51 4.02 5.51 1.64
N PRO A 52 2.87 4.88 1.31
CA PRO A 52 2.84 3.81 0.29
C PRO A 52 3.07 4.28 -1.16
N LEU A 53 3.12 5.59 -1.42
CA LEU A 53 3.54 6.16 -2.72
C LEU A 53 5.06 6.37 -2.80
N CYS A 54 5.76 6.45 -1.67
CA CYS A 54 7.21 6.66 -1.61
C CYS A 54 7.96 5.39 -2.04
N ARG A 55 8.51 5.40 -3.26
CA ARG A 55 9.44 4.35 -3.73
C ARG A 55 10.86 4.68 -3.27
N ILE A 56 11.29 4.10 -2.17
CA ILE A 56 12.70 4.15 -1.73
C ILE A 56 13.44 2.97 -2.36
N THR A 57 14.34 3.25 -3.30
CA THR A 57 15.23 2.26 -3.90
C THR A 57 16.46 2.07 -3.00
N ILE A 58 16.47 0.98 -2.24
CA ILE A 58 17.64 0.59 -1.44
C ILE A 58 18.56 -0.26 -2.31
N TYR A 59 19.74 0.29 -2.64
CA TYR A 59 20.82 -0.46 -3.26
C TYR A 59 21.48 -1.35 -2.19
N THR A 60 21.22 -2.65 -2.27
CA THR A 60 21.92 -3.67 -1.48
C THR A 60 22.77 -4.48 -2.44
N GLU A 61 24.09 -4.53 -2.22
CA GLU A 61 24.93 -5.52 -2.89
C GLU A 61 24.55 -6.91 -2.37
N VAL A 62 23.78 -7.64 -3.16
CA VAL A 62 23.47 -9.05 -2.92
C VAL A 62 24.38 -9.87 -3.82
N SER A 63 25.30 -10.64 -3.23
CA SER A 63 25.95 -11.73 -3.94
C SER A 63 24.88 -12.75 -4.34
N GLU A 64 24.48 -12.75 -5.61
CA GLU A 64 23.49 -13.69 -6.11
C GLU A 64 24.02 -15.13 -6.04
N SER A 65 23.49 -15.91 -5.10
CA SER A 65 23.21 -17.31 -5.38
C SER A 65 22.02 -17.35 -6.34
N SER A 66 22.30 -17.49 -7.64
CA SER A 66 21.31 -17.39 -8.71
C SER A 66 20.20 -18.45 -8.59
N PHE A 67 19.11 -18.11 -7.90
CA PHE A 67 17.86 -18.84 -8.00
C PHE A 67 17.22 -18.56 -9.36
N PHE A 68 17.56 -19.39 -10.35
CA PHE A 68 16.83 -19.45 -11.61
C PHE A 68 15.36 -19.80 -11.31
N THR A 69 14.47 -18.82 -11.45
CA THR A 69 13.02 -19.04 -11.42
C THR A 69 12.62 -19.86 -12.64
N LEU A 70 12.18 -21.09 -12.40
CA LEU A 70 11.93 -22.11 -13.41
C LEU A 70 10.57 -21.94 -14.11
N ASP A 71 10.22 -20.69 -14.43
CA ASP A 71 8.89 -20.26 -14.88
C ASP A 71 8.81 -20.07 -16.40
N GLU A 72 9.94 -19.74 -17.05
CA GLU A 72 10.03 -19.36 -18.47
C GLU A 72 10.24 -20.55 -19.44
N LEU A 73 9.83 -21.76 -19.04
CA LEU A 73 9.86 -22.96 -19.90
C LEU A 73 8.57 -23.78 -19.84
N THR A 74 7.47 -23.18 -19.39
CA THR A 74 6.13 -23.74 -19.58
C THR A 74 5.59 -23.34 -20.96
N MET A 75 5.36 -24.33 -21.83
CA MET A 75 4.51 -24.16 -23.01
C MET A 75 3.15 -23.64 -22.54
N THR A 76 2.73 -22.47 -23.01
CA THR A 76 1.41 -21.91 -22.71
C THR A 76 0.32 -22.76 -23.36
N PHE A 77 -0.14 -23.77 -22.63
CA PHE A 77 -1.50 -24.27 -22.81
C PHE A 77 -2.44 -23.11 -22.53
N VAL A 78 -3.08 -22.58 -23.58
CA VAL A 78 -4.20 -21.66 -23.43
C VAL A 78 -5.42 -22.47 -22.99
N GLU A 79 -5.42 -22.90 -21.73
CA GLU A 79 -6.70 -23.12 -21.05
C GLU A 79 -7.48 -21.80 -21.13
N PRO A 80 -8.79 -21.83 -21.44
CA PRO A 80 -9.61 -20.64 -21.26
C PRO A 80 -9.58 -20.28 -19.78
N ASP A 81 -9.00 -19.13 -19.44
CA ASP A 81 -8.79 -18.72 -18.05
C ASP A 81 -10.14 -18.49 -17.35
N ARG A 82 -10.69 -19.57 -16.77
CA ARG A 82 -11.94 -19.58 -16.01
C ARG A 82 -11.73 -19.09 -14.57
N ARG A 83 -10.63 -18.39 -14.27
CA ARG A 83 -10.47 -17.67 -13.01
C ARG A 83 -11.50 -16.54 -12.95
N PHE A 84 -12.40 -16.64 -11.98
CA PHE A 84 -13.37 -15.58 -11.71
C PHE A 84 -12.63 -14.25 -11.47
N PRO A 85 -13.04 -13.13 -12.10
CA PRO A 85 -12.28 -11.88 -12.13
C PRO A 85 -12.41 -11.08 -10.82
N TRP A 86 -11.92 -11.65 -9.72
CA TRP A 86 -11.96 -11.08 -8.37
C TRP A 86 -11.41 -9.66 -8.29
N THR A 87 -10.35 -9.36 -9.05
CA THR A 87 -9.75 -8.01 -9.14
C THR A 87 -10.75 -6.96 -9.63
N THR A 88 -11.48 -7.28 -10.70
CA THR A 88 -12.52 -6.40 -11.27
C THR A 88 -13.71 -6.26 -10.31
N VAL A 89 -14.15 -7.36 -9.70
CA VAL A 89 -15.26 -7.36 -8.74
C VAL A 89 -14.94 -6.52 -7.50
N LEU A 90 -13.76 -6.72 -6.89
CA LEU A 90 -13.33 -5.97 -5.71
C LEU A 90 -13.10 -4.48 -6.02
N MET A 91 -12.52 -4.14 -7.18
CA MET A 91 -12.36 -2.76 -7.62
C MET A 91 -13.72 -2.07 -7.84
N THR A 92 -14.68 -2.77 -8.45
CA THR A 92 -16.05 -2.28 -8.65
C THR A 92 -16.76 -2.06 -7.30
N ALA A 93 -16.67 -3.03 -6.38
CA ALA A 93 -17.23 -2.93 -5.03
C ALA A 93 -16.59 -1.77 -4.23
N TYR A 94 -15.28 -1.55 -4.35
CA TYR A 94 -14.58 -0.42 -3.73
C TYR A 94 -15.15 0.92 -4.20
N PHE A 95 -15.31 1.13 -5.51
CA PHE A 95 -15.84 2.39 -6.05
C PHE A 95 -17.33 2.60 -5.73
N ILE A 96 -18.15 1.53 -5.74
CA ILE A 96 -19.55 1.60 -5.29
C ILE A 96 -19.61 2.05 -3.82
N GLY A 97 -18.77 1.47 -2.95
CA GLY A 97 -18.66 1.89 -1.55
C GLY A 97 -18.22 3.35 -1.41
N CYS A 98 -17.15 3.76 -2.11
CA CYS A 98 -16.67 5.14 -2.09
C CYS A 98 -17.76 6.14 -2.54
N PHE A 99 -18.51 5.81 -3.60
CA PHE A 99 -19.62 6.64 -4.09
C PHE A 99 -20.79 6.70 -3.09
N MET A 100 -21.17 5.58 -2.49
CA MET A 100 -22.20 5.53 -1.45
C MET A 100 -21.84 6.40 -0.25
N PHE A 101 -20.60 6.29 0.27
CA PHE A 101 -20.12 7.10 1.38
C PHE A 101 -19.99 8.60 1.01
N LEU A 102 -19.59 8.91 -0.23
CA LEU A 102 -19.59 10.28 -0.75
C LEU A 102 -21.00 10.88 -0.76
N CYS A 103 -22.00 10.13 -1.23
CA CYS A 103 -23.41 10.54 -1.21
C CYS A 103 -23.93 10.74 0.22
N ILE A 104 -23.58 9.87 1.17
CA ILE A 104 -23.90 10.02 2.60
C ILE A 104 -23.26 11.30 3.17
N MET A 105 -22.01 11.59 2.83
CA MET A 105 -21.31 12.82 3.24
C MET A 105 -21.99 14.07 2.67
N ILE A 106 -22.35 14.08 1.39
CA ILE A 106 -23.07 15.19 0.73
C ILE A 106 -24.44 15.40 1.38
N TYR A 107 -25.21 14.33 1.59
CA TYR A 107 -26.51 14.39 2.26
C TYR A 107 -26.41 14.94 3.69
N SER A 108 -25.39 14.53 4.45
CA SER A 108 -25.10 15.09 5.78
C SER A 108 -24.87 16.61 5.74
N MET A 109 -24.06 17.09 4.80
CA MET A 109 -23.79 18.52 4.62
C MET A 109 -25.03 19.31 4.16
N LEU A 110 -25.85 18.73 3.29
CA LEU A 110 -27.13 19.33 2.86
C LEU A 110 -28.12 19.41 4.03
N ARG A 111 -28.19 18.38 4.89
CA ARG A 111 -29.03 18.38 6.10
C ARG A 111 -28.63 19.48 7.08
N VAL A 112 -27.32 19.66 7.32
CA VAL A 112 -26.82 20.76 8.17
C VAL A 112 -27.24 22.12 7.59
N LYS A 113 -27.00 22.35 6.29
CA LYS A 113 -27.43 23.60 5.61
C LYS A 113 -28.95 23.81 5.64
N ALA A 114 -29.74 22.73 5.58
CA ALA A 114 -31.20 22.81 5.64
C ALA A 114 -31.71 23.18 7.05
N ILE A 115 -31.01 22.77 8.11
CA ILE A 115 -31.30 23.21 9.49
C ILE A 115 -30.91 24.68 9.67
N SER A 116 -29.70 25.07 9.25
CA SER A 116 -29.21 26.45 9.37
C SER A 116 -30.07 27.51 8.65
N ARG A 117 -30.92 27.13 7.70
CA ARG A 117 -31.84 28.03 6.96
C ARG A 117 -33.22 28.21 7.59
N ARG A 118 -33.54 27.52 8.68
CA ARG A 118 -34.88 27.54 9.30
C ARG A 118 -35.02 28.53 10.45
N GLY A 119 -33.92 28.90 11.08
CA GLY A 119 -33.90 29.79 12.23
C GLY A 119 -33.80 31.27 11.85
N ARG A 120 -33.93 32.13 12.86
CA ARG A 120 -33.72 33.58 12.73
C ARG A 120 -32.22 33.88 12.69
N GLU A 121 -31.75 34.49 11.62
CA GLU A 121 -30.34 34.90 11.47
C GLU A 121 -30.04 36.23 12.19
N ILE A 122 -28.91 36.27 12.89
CA ILE A 122 -28.34 37.44 13.56
C ILE A 122 -26.85 37.51 13.19
N ILE A 123 -26.40 38.64 12.67
CA ILE A 123 -24.99 38.83 12.29
C ILE A 123 -24.19 39.27 13.52
N LEU A 124 -23.19 38.46 13.89
CA LEU A 124 -22.23 38.74 14.95
C LEU A 124 -20.94 39.37 14.38
N PRO A 125 -20.10 40.01 15.22
CA PRO A 125 -18.78 40.51 14.83
C PRO A 125 -17.92 39.45 14.11
N TYR A 126 -16.99 39.91 13.27
CA TYR A 126 -16.10 39.08 12.44
C TYR A 126 -16.80 38.28 11.33
N GLY A 127 -18.06 38.60 11.01
CA GLY A 127 -18.81 37.97 9.92
C GLY A 127 -19.24 36.55 10.24
N ILE A 128 -19.64 36.31 11.50
CA ILE A 128 -20.21 35.05 11.98
C ILE A 128 -21.74 35.21 12.01
N THR A 129 -22.47 34.23 11.49
CA THR A 129 -23.94 34.22 11.55
C THR A 129 -24.40 33.34 12.70
N LEU A 130 -25.13 33.92 13.65
CA LEU A 130 -25.87 33.17 14.67
C LEU A 130 -27.28 32.87 14.14
N VAL A 131 -27.70 31.61 14.21
CA VAL A 131 -29.03 31.15 13.82
C VAL A 131 -29.75 30.66 15.08
N LEU A 132 -30.78 31.40 15.48
CA LEU A 132 -31.65 31.01 16.60
C LEU A 132 -32.81 30.17 16.09
N THR A 133 -33.03 29.01 16.71
CA THR A 133 -34.05 28.04 16.30
C THR A 133 -35.03 27.79 17.46
N PRO A 134 -36.35 27.72 17.23
CA PRO A 134 -37.31 27.42 18.30
C PRO A 134 -37.27 25.93 18.74
N ASP A 135 -36.74 25.05 17.90
CA ASP A 135 -36.56 23.63 18.20
C ASP A 135 -35.46 23.42 19.27
N ASP A 136 -35.70 22.52 20.22
CA ASP A 136 -34.71 22.11 21.24
C ASP A 136 -33.64 21.19 20.62
N ILE A 137 -32.70 21.79 19.90
CA ILE A 137 -31.56 21.15 19.27
C ILE A 137 -30.29 21.37 20.08
N THR A 138 -29.40 20.36 20.09
CA THR A 138 -28.04 20.54 20.60
C THR A 138 -27.32 21.64 19.79
N PRO A 139 -26.72 22.65 20.45
CA PRO A 139 -25.93 23.67 19.76
C PRO A 139 -24.84 23.06 18.89
N PHE A 140 -24.57 23.69 17.74
CA PHE A 140 -23.46 23.30 16.87
C PHE A 140 -22.96 24.47 16.02
N SER A 141 -21.72 24.34 15.54
CA SER A 141 -21.07 25.32 14.69
C SER A 141 -20.51 24.70 13.41
N CYS A 142 -20.64 25.43 12.31
CA CYS A 142 -20.19 25.00 10.99
C CYS A 142 -19.63 26.18 10.20
N VAL A 143 -18.33 26.16 9.91
CA VAL A 143 -17.58 27.15 9.12
C VAL A 143 -17.61 28.58 9.69
N LYS A 144 -18.72 29.30 9.52
CA LYS A 144 -18.96 30.67 10.06
C LYS A 144 -20.37 30.82 10.65
N THR A 145 -21.10 29.73 10.80
CA THR A 145 -22.47 29.71 11.31
C THR A 145 -22.50 29.00 12.65
N ILE A 146 -23.11 29.62 13.65
CA ILE A 146 -23.44 28.99 14.94
C ILE A 146 -24.96 28.80 14.96
N VAL A 147 -25.43 27.61 15.29
CA VAL A 147 -26.86 27.30 15.44
C VAL A 147 -27.13 26.94 16.90
N VAL A 148 -28.09 27.62 17.54
CA VAL A 148 -28.45 27.46 18.95
C VAL A 148 -29.98 27.48 19.08
N SER A 149 -30.55 26.75 20.04
CA SER A 149 -31.95 26.91 20.41
C SER A 149 -32.17 28.22 21.17
N GLU A 150 -33.36 28.82 21.05
CA GLU A 150 -33.71 30.06 21.78
C GLU A 150 -33.64 29.86 23.30
N SER A 151 -34.08 28.70 23.80
CA SER A 151 -34.03 28.29 25.21
C SER A 151 -32.61 28.25 25.78
N ASP A 152 -31.62 27.83 24.99
CA ASP A 152 -30.22 27.75 25.40
C ASP A 152 -29.51 29.09 25.33
N TYR A 153 -29.86 29.90 24.32
CA TYR A 153 -29.37 31.26 24.19
C TYR A 153 -29.79 32.13 25.39
N GLU A 154 -31.04 32.02 25.83
CA GLU A 154 -31.55 32.76 27.00
C GLU A 154 -30.92 32.30 28.33
N LYS A 155 -30.79 30.99 28.56
CA LYS A 155 -30.31 30.46 29.85
C LYS A 155 -28.79 30.49 30.01
N ASN A 156 -28.04 30.08 28.99
CA ASN A 156 -26.60 29.80 29.07
C ASN A 156 -25.84 30.26 27.80
N GLY A 157 -26.38 31.26 27.10
CA GLY A 157 -25.88 31.71 25.80
C GLY A 157 -24.40 32.08 25.81
N TYR A 158 -23.89 32.75 26.84
CA TYR A 158 -22.48 33.17 26.88
C TYR A 158 -21.50 31.99 26.90
N GLN A 159 -21.79 30.95 27.69
CA GLN A 159 -20.97 29.75 27.80
C GLN A 159 -21.02 28.94 26.50
N ILE A 160 -22.21 28.76 25.94
CA ILE A 160 -22.46 27.99 24.71
C ILE A 160 -21.82 28.70 23.50
N LEU A 161 -22.12 29.98 23.28
CA LEU A 161 -21.50 30.77 22.19
C LEU A 161 -19.98 30.82 22.32
N THR A 162 -19.44 30.85 23.53
CA THR A 162 -17.98 30.80 23.74
C THR A 162 -17.36 29.48 23.30
N HIS A 163 -18.05 28.36 23.54
CA HIS A 163 -17.64 27.03 23.08
C HIS A 163 -17.76 26.91 21.55
N GLU A 164 -18.90 27.26 20.97
CA GLU A 164 -19.14 27.20 19.51
C GLU A 164 -18.20 28.14 18.73
N TYR A 165 -17.93 29.34 19.26
CA TYR A 165 -16.95 30.25 18.68
C TYR A 165 -15.53 29.65 18.69
N ALA A 166 -15.17 28.83 19.69
CA ALA A 166 -13.87 28.16 19.74
C ALA A 166 -13.71 27.13 18.61
N HIS A 167 -14.78 26.43 18.21
CA HIS A 167 -14.78 25.53 17.06
C HIS A 167 -14.62 26.26 15.72
N ILE A 168 -15.28 27.42 15.56
CA ILE A 168 -15.11 28.30 14.39
C ILE A 168 -13.68 28.83 14.31
N ASN A 169 -13.18 29.44 15.38
CA ASN A 169 -11.81 29.98 15.44
C ASN A 169 -10.75 28.87 15.33
N GLY A 170 -11.10 27.65 15.75
CA GLY A 170 -10.29 26.45 15.57
C GLY A 170 -10.31 25.91 14.14
N TYR A 171 -11.22 26.34 13.25
CA TYR A 171 -11.46 25.72 11.93
C TYR A 171 -11.83 24.23 12.00
N HIS A 172 -12.44 23.75 13.10
CA HIS A 172 -12.71 22.33 13.33
C HIS A 172 -13.59 21.69 12.25
N SER A 173 -14.51 22.47 11.64
CA SER A 173 -15.31 22.02 10.49
C SER A 173 -14.47 21.61 9.27
N VAL A 174 -13.28 22.20 9.08
CA VAL A 174 -12.39 21.87 7.96
C VAL A 174 -11.70 20.53 8.20
N ASP A 175 -11.19 20.29 9.42
CA ASP A 175 -10.60 19.00 9.75
C ASP A 175 -11.63 17.86 9.71
N LEU A 176 -12.87 18.14 10.15
CA LEU A 176 -13.99 17.20 10.05
C LEU A 176 -14.35 16.88 8.59
N LEU A 177 -14.33 17.87 7.69
CA LEU A 177 -14.51 17.64 6.26
C LEU A 177 -13.38 16.80 5.67
N LEU A 178 -12.12 17.08 6.03
CA LEU A 178 -10.96 16.28 5.63
C LEU A 178 -11.13 14.82 6.07
N PHE A 179 -11.44 14.57 7.35
CA PHE A 179 -11.64 13.21 7.85
C PHE A 179 -12.86 12.52 7.22
N ASN A 180 -13.92 13.25 6.86
CA ASN A 180 -15.02 12.66 6.08
C ASN A 180 -14.56 12.20 4.69
N ILE A 181 -13.68 12.96 4.01
CA ILE A 181 -13.09 12.56 2.72
C ILE A 181 -12.19 11.33 2.90
N LEU A 182 -11.32 11.32 3.93
CA LEU A 182 -10.49 10.14 4.23
C LEU A 182 -11.34 8.91 4.57
N CYS A 183 -12.43 9.06 5.32
CA CYS A 183 -13.42 8.01 5.56
C CYS A 183 -14.08 7.51 4.26
N CYS A 184 -14.32 8.35 3.26
CA CYS A 184 -14.86 7.89 1.97
C CYS A 184 -13.85 7.02 1.20
N LEU A 185 -12.56 7.42 1.21
CA LEU A 185 -11.47 6.68 0.54
C LEU A 185 -11.15 5.34 1.23
N GLN A 186 -11.28 5.29 2.54
CA GLN A 186 -10.96 4.13 3.39
C GLN A 186 -12.21 3.61 4.12
N TRP A 187 -13.35 3.59 3.42
CA TRP A 187 -14.68 3.33 4.01
C TRP A 187 -14.81 1.97 4.71
N PHE A 188 -14.05 0.97 4.25
CA PHE A 188 -14.01 -0.38 4.81
C PHE A 188 -13.10 -0.51 6.04
N ASN A 189 -12.25 0.49 6.32
CA ASN A 189 -11.23 0.41 7.35
C ASN A 189 -11.72 1.03 8.67
N PRO A 190 -11.86 0.26 9.77
CA PRO A 190 -12.36 0.81 11.04
C PRO A 190 -11.45 1.88 11.65
N SER A 191 -10.13 1.86 11.37
CA SER A 191 -9.17 2.76 12.01
C SER A 191 -9.35 4.23 11.66
N ILE A 192 -9.80 4.58 10.44
CA ILE A 192 -10.04 5.98 10.07
C ILE A 192 -11.20 6.60 10.84
N TYR A 193 -12.23 5.82 11.17
CA TYR A 193 -13.34 6.26 12.02
C TYR A 193 -12.91 6.42 13.48
N LEU A 194 -12.02 5.55 13.97
CA LEU A 194 -11.45 5.69 15.31
C LEU A 194 -10.55 6.93 15.41
N LEU A 195 -9.69 7.18 14.41
CA LEU A 195 -8.89 8.41 14.32
C LEU A 195 -9.75 9.68 14.24
N LYS A 196 -10.85 9.64 13.47
CA LYS A 196 -11.86 10.72 13.44
C LYS A 196 -12.46 10.96 14.83
N ASN A 197 -12.80 9.91 15.57
CA ASN A 197 -13.34 10.04 16.92
C ASN A 197 -12.32 10.64 17.91
N GLU A 198 -11.04 10.27 17.81
CA GLU A 198 -9.97 10.91 18.61
C GLU A 198 -9.80 12.39 18.24
N LEU A 199 -9.91 12.75 16.95
CA LEU A 199 -9.86 14.14 16.50
C LEU A 199 -11.03 14.96 17.06
N CYS A 200 -12.26 14.44 16.96
CA CYS A 200 -13.43 15.08 17.58
C CYS A 200 -13.20 15.30 19.08
N ALA A 201 -12.69 14.30 19.80
CA ALA A 201 -12.39 14.43 21.22
C ALA A 201 -11.36 15.54 21.50
N VAL A 202 -10.33 15.68 20.65
CA VAL A 202 -9.34 16.77 20.75
C VAL A 202 -9.95 18.15 20.45
N HIS A 203 -10.89 18.25 19.49
CA HIS A 203 -11.64 19.48 19.21
C HIS A 203 -12.45 19.94 20.43
N GLU A 204 -13.19 19.01 21.04
CA GLU A 204 -13.96 19.26 22.27
C GLU A 204 -13.05 19.76 23.40
N TYR A 205 -11.88 19.15 23.59
CA TYR A 205 -10.95 19.56 24.64
C TYR A 205 -10.31 20.94 24.39
N ASP A 206 -10.02 21.32 23.13
CA ASP A 206 -9.48 22.66 22.81
C ASP A 206 -10.56 23.76 22.95
N ALA A 207 -11.82 23.42 22.65
CA ALA A 207 -12.97 24.27 22.89
C ALA A 207 -13.23 24.47 24.39
N ASP A 208 -13.30 23.37 25.17
CA ASP A 208 -13.43 23.40 26.64
C ASP A 208 -12.28 24.21 27.29
N ALA A 209 -11.04 23.97 26.88
CA ALA A 209 -9.88 24.72 27.37
C ALA A 209 -9.93 26.22 27.00
N THR A 210 -10.60 26.58 25.90
CA THR A 210 -10.80 27.97 25.48
C THR A 210 -11.91 28.67 26.27
N VAL A 211 -12.99 27.96 26.61
CA VAL A 211 -14.04 28.42 27.54
C VAL A 211 -13.43 28.76 28.91
N LEU A 212 -12.69 27.82 29.50
CA LEU A 212 -12.05 28.02 30.81
C LEU A 212 -11.01 29.16 30.79
N ARG A 213 -10.25 29.29 29.70
CA ARG A 213 -9.25 30.36 29.52
C ARG A 213 -9.86 31.76 29.41
N LYS A 214 -11.14 31.89 29.03
CA LYS A 214 -11.89 33.16 29.06
C LYS A 214 -12.46 33.51 30.45
N GLY A 215 -12.14 32.73 31.49
CA GLY A 215 -12.52 33.03 32.88
C GLY A 215 -13.92 32.55 33.29
N ILE A 216 -14.55 31.69 32.48
CA ILE A 216 -15.82 31.03 32.85
C ILE A 216 -15.53 29.99 33.94
N ASP A 217 -16.34 29.97 35.00
CA ASP A 217 -16.16 29.03 36.12
C ASP A 217 -16.27 27.57 35.64
N ALA A 218 -15.28 26.77 36.03
CA ALA A 218 -15.17 25.38 35.62
C ALA A 218 -16.33 24.52 36.16
N LYS A 219 -16.82 24.79 37.37
CA LYS A 219 -17.89 24.01 37.99
C LYS A 219 -19.24 24.29 37.33
N GLN A 220 -19.58 25.57 37.13
CA GLN A 220 -20.77 25.98 36.38
C GLN A 220 -20.76 25.39 34.97
N TYR A 221 -19.62 25.47 34.27
CA TYR A 221 -19.50 24.94 32.91
C TYR A 221 -19.64 23.41 32.85
N GLN A 222 -19.03 22.68 33.79
CA GLN A 222 -19.18 21.23 33.87
C GLN A 222 -20.63 20.80 34.16
N LEU A 223 -21.34 21.53 35.03
CA LEU A 223 -22.76 21.27 35.31
C LEU A 223 -23.63 21.49 34.07
N LEU A 224 -23.40 22.57 33.32
CA LEU A 224 -24.08 22.83 32.04
C LEU A 224 -23.90 21.68 31.03
N LEU A 225 -22.68 21.15 30.90
CA LEU A 225 -22.40 20.02 30.02
C LEU A 225 -23.09 18.71 30.48
N ILE A 226 -23.21 18.50 31.80
CA ILE A 226 -23.95 17.37 32.36
C ILE A 226 -25.46 17.51 32.09
N GLU A 227 -26.04 18.69 32.36
CA GLU A 227 -27.45 18.99 32.08
C GLU A 227 -27.78 18.74 30.59
N LYS A 228 -26.93 19.26 29.69
CA LYS A 228 -27.06 19.08 28.24
C LYS A 228 -26.95 17.63 27.77
N ALA A 229 -26.09 16.83 28.38
CA ALA A 229 -25.88 15.44 27.99
C ALA A 229 -26.90 14.45 28.58
N VAL A 230 -27.47 14.76 29.75
CA VAL A 230 -28.52 13.94 30.39
C VAL A 230 -29.90 14.26 29.80
N GLY A 231 -30.14 15.52 29.44
CA GLY A 231 -31.43 15.96 28.92
C GLY A 231 -32.57 15.88 29.93
N THR A 232 -33.78 16.20 29.48
CA THR A 232 -34.98 16.31 30.35
C THR A 232 -35.79 15.01 30.47
N LYS A 233 -35.35 13.89 29.88
CA LYS A 233 -36.13 12.65 29.77
C LYS A 233 -35.38 11.43 30.32
N TRP A 234 -35.79 10.97 31.51
CA TRP A 234 -35.18 9.88 32.28
C TRP A 234 -35.50 8.44 31.79
N TYR A 235 -35.91 8.24 30.52
CA TYR A 235 -36.32 6.94 30.00
C TYR A 235 -35.25 6.32 29.09
N SER A 236 -34.26 5.66 29.69
CA SER A 236 -33.15 5.01 29.01
C SER A 236 -33.22 3.48 29.06
N ILE A 237 -33.83 2.87 28.05
CA ILE A 237 -33.66 1.43 27.72
C ILE A 237 -33.00 1.24 26.34
N ALA A 238 -33.04 2.25 25.47
CA ALA A 238 -32.43 2.22 24.13
C ALA A 238 -31.04 2.87 24.08
N ASN A 239 -30.05 2.22 24.71
CA ASN A 239 -28.61 2.29 24.41
C ASN A 239 -27.98 3.66 23.99
N SER A 240 -28.36 4.78 24.61
CA SER A 240 -27.93 6.13 24.21
C SER A 240 -26.76 6.70 25.02
N PHE A 241 -26.10 5.89 25.84
CA PHE A 241 -25.05 6.35 26.76
C PHE A 241 -23.72 6.67 26.07
N ASN A 242 -23.65 7.86 25.46
CA ASN A 242 -22.40 8.53 25.08
C ASN A 242 -21.61 9.07 26.30
N HIS A 243 -21.74 8.40 27.46
CA HIS A 243 -21.16 8.79 28.74
C HIS A 243 -19.63 8.89 28.71
N SER A 244 -18.96 8.07 27.89
CA SER A 244 -17.52 8.07 27.75
C SER A 244 -16.97 9.42 27.27
N ASN A 245 -17.65 10.08 26.32
CA ASN A 245 -17.20 11.36 25.79
C ASN A 245 -17.33 12.50 26.81
N LEU A 246 -18.48 12.64 27.48
CA LEU A 246 -18.64 13.63 28.55
C LEU A 246 -17.66 13.37 29.72
N LYS A 247 -17.54 12.11 30.16
CA LYS A 247 -16.57 11.72 31.20
C LYS A 247 -15.16 12.12 30.81
N ASN A 248 -14.76 11.90 29.55
CA ASN A 248 -13.44 12.27 29.08
C ASN A 248 -13.23 13.79 29.05
N ARG A 249 -14.23 14.58 28.60
CA ARG A 249 -14.19 16.07 28.66
C ARG A 249 -13.99 16.57 30.09
N ILE A 250 -14.82 16.12 31.04
CA ILE A 250 -14.70 16.47 32.47
C ILE A 250 -13.33 16.04 33.03
N THR A 251 -12.90 14.80 32.71
CA THR A 251 -11.59 14.29 33.16
C THR A 251 -10.44 15.14 32.64
N MET A 252 -10.48 15.59 31.38
CA MET A 252 -9.43 16.43 30.79
C MET A 252 -9.45 17.86 31.35
N MET A 253 -10.62 18.43 31.67
CA MET A 253 -10.72 19.72 32.36
C MET A 253 -10.14 19.69 33.79
N LEU A 254 -10.33 18.60 34.52
CA LEU A 254 -9.79 18.41 35.88
C LEU A 254 -8.31 17.99 35.90
N LYS A 255 -7.73 17.64 34.75
CA LYS A 255 -6.38 17.07 34.67
C LYS A 255 -5.30 18.15 34.76
N LYS A 256 -4.29 17.91 35.61
CA LYS A 256 -3.06 18.72 35.64
C LYS A 256 -2.38 18.69 34.27
N LYS A 257 -2.00 19.87 33.76
CA LYS A 257 -1.31 20.03 32.46
C LYS A 257 -0.09 19.11 32.37
N SER A 258 0.04 18.41 31.24
CA SER A 258 1.18 17.57 30.90
C SER A 258 2.50 18.36 30.92
N SER A 259 3.60 17.69 31.27
CA SER A 259 4.94 18.32 31.30
C SER A 259 5.51 18.51 29.90
N ASN A 260 6.52 19.39 29.74
CA ASN A 260 7.19 19.56 28.45
C ASN A 260 7.86 18.27 27.93
N ARG A 261 8.26 17.35 28.82
CA ARG A 261 8.77 16.01 28.43
C ARG A 261 7.71 15.17 27.70
N ALA A 262 6.43 15.37 27.97
CA ALA A 262 5.37 14.70 27.22
C ALA A 262 5.24 15.21 25.77
N ARG A 263 5.65 16.45 25.47
CA ARG A 263 5.75 16.93 24.07
C ARG A 263 6.85 16.19 23.31
N ALA A 264 7.96 15.87 23.97
CA ALA A 264 9.05 15.11 23.35
C ALA A 264 8.62 13.69 22.92
N LYS A 265 7.53 13.13 23.47
CA LYS A 265 6.95 11.88 22.97
C LYS A 265 6.48 11.96 21.51
N ALA A 266 6.14 13.16 21.01
CA ALA A 266 5.82 13.34 19.59
C ALA A 266 7.02 13.00 18.68
N LEU A 267 8.25 13.05 19.19
CA LEU A 267 9.44 12.62 18.44
C LEU A 267 9.38 11.13 18.08
N TYR A 268 8.66 10.29 18.84
CA TYR A 268 8.47 8.87 18.52
C TYR A 268 7.62 8.63 17.26
N VAL A 269 6.97 9.66 16.70
CA VAL A 269 6.34 9.58 15.38
C VAL A 269 7.40 9.46 14.26
N LEU A 270 8.59 10.03 14.43
CA LEU A 270 9.66 9.95 13.43
C LEU A 270 10.16 8.50 13.20
N PRO A 271 10.56 7.71 14.21
CA PRO A 271 10.93 6.31 13.99
C PRO A 271 9.76 5.45 13.52
N LEU A 272 8.50 5.81 13.83
CA LEU A 272 7.33 5.14 13.27
C LEU A 272 7.23 5.36 11.75
N ILE A 273 7.33 6.62 11.30
CA ILE A 273 7.35 6.96 9.87
C ILE A 273 8.53 6.27 9.16
N CYS A 274 9.72 6.26 9.78
CA CYS A 274 10.87 5.53 9.23
C CYS A 274 10.59 4.02 9.12
N LEU A 275 10.01 3.39 10.14
CA LEU A 275 9.65 1.97 10.10
C LEU A 275 8.62 1.67 9.00
N GLU A 276 7.57 2.48 8.87
CA GLU A 276 6.57 2.33 7.81
C GLU A 276 7.19 2.53 6.41
N LEU A 277 8.08 3.51 6.24
CA LEU A 277 8.83 3.72 5.00
C LEU A 277 9.75 2.53 4.67
N LEU A 278 10.44 1.94 5.66
CA LEU A 278 11.28 0.75 5.46
C LEU A 278 10.44 -0.48 5.09
N LEU A 279 9.27 -0.68 5.70
CA LEU A 279 8.38 -1.81 5.42
C LEU A 279 7.74 -1.75 4.02
N PHE A 280 7.58 -0.56 3.45
CA PHE A 280 6.94 -0.37 2.13
C PHE A 280 7.89 0.07 1.02
N ALA A 281 9.17 0.32 1.32
CA ALA A 281 10.23 0.53 0.35
C ALA A 281 10.25 -0.60 -0.69
N GLN A 282 10.25 -0.24 -1.97
CA GLN A 282 10.45 -1.20 -3.05
C GLN A 282 11.94 -1.39 -3.27
N THR A 283 12.47 -2.53 -2.81
CA THR A 283 13.85 -2.94 -3.11
C THR A 283 13.99 -3.16 -4.61
N ALA A 284 14.40 -2.11 -5.33
CA ALA A 284 14.84 -2.22 -6.70
C ALA A 284 16.28 -2.75 -6.69
N CYS A 285 16.44 -4.05 -6.92
CA CYS A 285 17.76 -4.59 -7.25
C CYS A 285 18.16 -4.03 -8.62
N VAL A 286 19.11 -3.09 -8.62
CA VAL A 286 19.83 -2.70 -9.82
C VAL A 286 21.17 -3.41 -9.72
N SER A 287 21.35 -4.48 -10.48
CA SER A 287 22.66 -5.07 -10.69
C SER A 287 23.51 -4.08 -11.46
N GLU A 288 24.68 -3.72 -10.92
CA GLU A 288 25.69 -2.95 -11.67
C GLU A 288 26.34 -3.85 -12.73
N LEU A 289 25.64 -4.08 -13.83
CA LEU A 289 26.29 -4.30 -15.11
C LEU A 289 26.27 -2.97 -15.86
N ASN A 290 27.47 -2.40 -16.03
CA ASN A 290 27.79 -1.17 -16.77
C ASN A 290 27.70 0.17 -16.01
N ALA A 291 28.07 0.19 -14.72
CA ALA A 291 28.44 1.43 -14.02
C ALA A 291 29.87 1.95 -14.37
N LYS A 292 30.31 1.76 -15.62
CA LYS A 292 31.60 2.24 -16.15
C LYS A 292 31.55 2.68 -17.63
N ASP A 293 30.52 3.42 -18.02
CA ASP A 293 30.61 4.31 -19.20
C ASP A 293 29.56 5.44 -19.18
N THR A 294 29.75 6.40 -18.25
CA THR A 294 28.96 7.65 -18.27
C THR A 294 29.84 8.87 -17.98
N LYS A 295 30.63 9.27 -18.97
CA LYS A 295 31.25 10.61 -18.97
C LYS A 295 31.48 11.17 -20.39
N LYS A 296 30.39 11.55 -21.07
CA LYS A 296 30.27 12.89 -21.69
C LYS A 296 28.91 13.20 -22.33
N THR A 297 28.43 14.40 -21.99
CA THR A 297 27.65 15.31 -22.85
C THR A 297 26.20 14.95 -23.18
N GLU A 298 25.30 15.40 -22.32
CA GLU A 298 23.99 15.92 -22.72
C GLU A 298 24.17 17.04 -23.77
N THR A 299 23.33 17.10 -24.83
CA THR A 299 22.83 18.35 -25.47
C THR A 299 21.73 18.04 -26.52
N LEU A 300 20.49 18.30 -26.11
CA LEU A 300 19.37 18.92 -26.86
C LEU A 300 18.75 18.31 -28.16
N VAL A 301 17.47 17.95 -28.02
CA VAL A 301 16.29 18.46 -28.80
C VAL A 301 15.87 17.79 -30.13
N SER A 302 14.74 17.05 -30.06
CA SER A 302 13.61 16.82 -31.01
C SER A 302 13.88 16.66 -32.53
N VAL A 303 13.27 15.70 -33.26
CA VAL A 303 11.85 15.72 -33.71
C VAL A 303 11.43 14.34 -34.30
N GLU A 304 10.14 14.04 -34.17
CA GLU A 304 9.23 13.05 -34.81
C GLU A 304 9.57 12.26 -36.12
N THR A 305 8.98 11.03 -36.16
CA THR A 305 8.32 10.34 -37.30
C THR A 305 9.04 9.28 -38.16
N LYS A 306 8.70 8.00 -37.86
CA LYS A 306 8.42 6.80 -38.70
C LYS A 306 9.28 6.39 -39.93
N THR A 307 9.43 5.04 -40.03
CA THR A 307 9.22 4.14 -41.20
C THR A 307 10.44 3.32 -41.68
N ASP A 308 10.26 2.00 -41.70
CA ASP A 308 10.86 0.90 -42.50
C ASP A 308 12.38 0.58 -42.57
N THR A 309 12.70 -0.59 -41.98
CA THR A 309 13.29 -1.82 -42.58
C THR A 309 14.60 -1.79 -43.40
N THR A 310 15.54 -2.71 -43.05
CA THR A 310 16.31 -3.64 -43.93
C THR A 310 17.87 -3.66 -43.82
N ILE A 311 18.40 -4.58 -42.97
CA ILE A 311 19.59 -5.49 -43.09
C ILE A 311 21.05 -4.95 -43.35
N LEU A 312 22.02 -5.69 -42.75
CA LEU A 312 23.48 -5.88 -43.01
C LEU A 312 24.46 -5.02 -42.17
N GLU A 313 25.19 -5.65 -41.21
CA GLU A 313 26.60 -6.11 -41.27
C GLU A 313 27.65 -4.98 -41.03
N LYS A 314 28.85 -5.16 -40.42
CA LYS A 314 29.50 -6.21 -39.57
C LYS A 314 30.84 -5.61 -39.06
N ASP A 315 31.41 -6.17 -37.98
CA ASP A 315 32.85 -6.24 -37.56
C ASP A 315 33.06 -5.83 -36.08
N GLU A 316 33.41 -6.79 -35.18
CA GLU A 316 34.77 -7.18 -34.72
C GLU A 316 35.45 -6.12 -33.81
N LYS A 317 36.22 -6.43 -32.75
CA LYS A 317 36.78 -7.65 -32.11
C LYS A 317 37.26 -7.24 -30.68
N THR A 318 37.33 -8.03 -29.60
CA THR A 318 36.85 -9.39 -29.23
C THR A 318 37.03 -9.60 -27.72
N LEU A 319 35.99 -10.03 -26.98
CA LEU A 319 36.07 -11.07 -25.94
C LEU A 319 34.63 -11.45 -25.51
N SER A 320 34.28 -12.73 -25.59
CA SER A 320 32.92 -13.31 -25.52
C SER A 320 32.05 -13.17 -26.78
N THR A 321 31.06 -14.07 -26.89
CA THR A 321 30.06 -14.26 -27.96
C THR A 321 30.48 -15.15 -29.15
N ALA A 322 30.28 -16.47 -28.99
CA ALA A 322 30.12 -17.35 -30.15
C ALA A 322 28.89 -16.89 -30.96
N THR A 323 29.03 -16.78 -32.28
CA THR A 323 27.99 -16.25 -33.18
C THR A 323 26.84 -17.25 -33.39
N SER A 324 27.09 -18.55 -33.17
CA SER A 324 26.03 -19.55 -33.04
C SER A 324 26.33 -20.58 -31.94
N MET A 325 25.29 -20.97 -31.20
CA MET A 325 25.33 -22.09 -30.26
C MET A 325 25.30 -23.43 -31.00
N PRO A 326 25.81 -24.53 -30.41
CA PRO A 326 25.64 -25.87 -30.97
C PRO A 326 24.18 -26.23 -31.19
N GLN A 327 23.88 -26.90 -32.31
CA GLN A 327 22.53 -27.34 -32.65
C GLN A 327 22.48 -28.84 -32.91
N PHE A 328 21.43 -29.49 -32.44
CA PHE A 328 21.16 -30.89 -32.80
C PHE A 328 20.83 -30.98 -34.29
N PRO A 329 21.25 -32.04 -35.02
CA PRO A 329 20.92 -32.21 -36.43
C PRO A 329 19.40 -32.30 -36.62
N GLY A 330 18.82 -31.33 -37.37
CA GLY A 330 17.37 -31.19 -37.53
C GLY A 330 16.69 -30.25 -36.52
N GLY A 331 17.47 -29.53 -35.70
CA GLY A 331 16.96 -28.52 -34.79
C GLY A 331 16.34 -29.05 -33.49
N THR A 332 15.58 -28.18 -32.83
CA THR A 332 14.95 -28.43 -31.53
C THR A 332 13.89 -29.54 -31.57
N GLU A 333 13.09 -29.59 -32.63
CA GLU A 333 12.05 -30.59 -32.83
C GLU A 333 12.65 -31.99 -33.00
N ALA A 334 13.73 -32.10 -33.78
CA ALA A 334 14.44 -33.36 -33.97
C ALA A 334 15.12 -33.83 -32.67
N LEU A 335 15.64 -32.92 -31.85
CA LEU A 335 16.17 -33.24 -30.52
C LEU A 335 15.07 -33.79 -29.60
N MET A 336 13.90 -33.14 -29.56
CA MET A 336 12.78 -33.62 -28.73
C MET A 336 12.23 -34.98 -29.20
N GLN A 337 12.16 -35.21 -30.52
CA GLN A 337 11.80 -36.52 -31.08
C GLN A 337 12.87 -37.60 -30.83
N TYR A 338 14.15 -37.23 -30.85
CA TYR A 338 15.23 -38.15 -30.49
C TYR A 338 15.12 -38.54 -29.01
N LEU A 339 14.93 -37.56 -28.11
CA LEU A 339 14.77 -37.80 -26.68
C LEU A 339 13.56 -38.70 -26.39
N SER A 340 12.37 -38.40 -26.92
CA SER A 340 11.16 -39.20 -26.67
C SER A 340 11.24 -40.63 -27.21
N LYS A 341 12.08 -40.88 -28.23
CA LYS A 341 12.31 -42.22 -28.80
C LYS A 341 13.43 -43.01 -28.11
N ASN A 342 14.44 -42.34 -27.55
CA ASN A 342 15.66 -42.98 -27.06
C ASN A 342 15.82 -42.95 -25.53
N ILE A 343 15.02 -42.18 -24.78
CA ILE A 343 14.96 -42.25 -23.31
C ILE A 343 14.22 -43.52 -22.90
N GLU A 344 14.85 -44.35 -22.08
CA GLU A 344 14.26 -45.52 -21.43
C GLU A 344 14.04 -45.24 -19.95
N TYR A 345 12.79 -45.26 -19.48
CA TYR A 345 12.47 -44.97 -18.09
C TYR A 345 13.00 -46.10 -17.17
N PRO A 346 13.94 -45.85 -16.24
CA PRO A 346 14.50 -46.89 -15.37
C PRO A 346 13.41 -47.52 -14.49
N VAL A 347 13.36 -48.86 -14.47
CA VAL A 347 12.32 -49.61 -13.74
C VAL A 347 12.29 -49.25 -12.25
N SER A 348 13.45 -49.03 -11.61
CA SER A 348 13.53 -48.61 -10.21
C SER A 348 12.85 -47.26 -9.95
N ALA A 349 13.10 -46.26 -10.80
CA ALA A 349 12.47 -44.95 -10.70
C ALA A 349 10.97 -45.01 -11.03
N ARG A 350 10.59 -45.86 -12.00
CA ARG A 350 9.20 -46.07 -12.40
C ARG A 350 8.36 -46.69 -11.28
N ASP A 351 8.85 -47.78 -10.71
CA ASP A 351 8.13 -48.52 -9.66
C ASP A 351 8.09 -47.73 -8.34
N ALA A 352 9.02 -46.78 -8.14
CA ALA A 352 9.02 -45.81 -7.05
C ALA A 352 8.23 -44.50 -7.31
N GLY A 353 7.68 -44.31 -8.52
CA GLY A 353 6.89 -43.11 -8.86
C GLY A 353 7.71 -41.81 -9.05
N ILE A 354 9.04 -41.90 -9.25
CA ILE A 354 9.95 -40.74 -9.20
C ILE A 354 9.99 -40.01 -10.55
N GLN A 355 9.23 -38.92 -10.67
CA GLN A 355 9.19 -38.06 -11.86
C GLN A 355 9.97 -36.74 -11.67
N GLY A 356 10.47 -36.15 -12.75
CA GLY A 356 11.12 -34.83 -12.72
C GLY A 356 12.04 -34.56 -13.91
N ASN A 357 12.69 -33.38 -13.92
CA ASN A 357 13.61 -32.99 -15.00
C ASN A 357 15.06 -33.01 -14.48
N VAL A 358 15.89 -33.90 -15.04
CA VAL A 358 17.34 -33.91 -14.81
C VAL A 358 17.95 -32.83 -15.69
N ILE A 359 18.73 -31.91 -15.10
CA ILE A 359 19.38 -30.84 -15.85
C ILE A 359 20.85 -31.20 -16.04
N THR A 360 21.27 -31.31 -17.31
CA THR A 360 22.63 -31.69 -17.69
C THR A 360 23.34 -30.56 -18.43
N GLN A 361 24.66 -30.51 -18.31
CA GLN A 361 25.54 -29.67 -19.11
C GLN A 361 26.60 -30.55 -19.75
N PHE A 362 26.93 -30.30 -21.01
CA PHE A 362 28.04 -30.95 -21.72
C PHE A 362 28.67 -30.00 -22.74
N THR A 363 29.89 -30.31 -23.18
CA THR A 363 30.61 -29.57 -24.21
C THR A 363 30.53 -30.32 -25.53
N VAL A 364 30.13 -29.63 -26.59
CA VAL A 364 30.22 -30.09 -27.98
C VAL A 364 31.59 -29.66 -28.53
N ASP A 365 32.34 -30.60 -29.11
CA ASP A 365 33.63 -30.34 -29.74
C ASP A 365 33.46 -29.81 -31.19
N LYS A 366 34.54 -29.29 -31.77
CA LYS A 366 34.60 -28.70 -33.11
C LYS A 366 34.16 -29.65 -34.24
N ASP A 367 34.20 -30.96 -34.00
CA ASP A 367 33.78 -32.00 -34.94
C ASP A 367 32.31 -32.46 -34.75
N GLY A 368 31.58 -31.79 -33.86
CA GLY A 368 30.20 -32.10 -33.49
C GLY A 368 30.03 -33.20 -32.42
N SER A 369 31.10 -33.81 -31.93
CA SER A 369 31.02 -34.88 -30.93
C SER A 369 30.84 -34.32 -29.51
N VAL A 370 30.09 -35.03 -28.66
CA VAL A 370 29.95 -34.67 -27.23
C VAL A 370 31.17 -35.19 -26.46
N ILE A 371 31.83 -34.31 -25.69
CA ILE A 371 32.99 -34.68 -24.87
C ILE A 371 32.51 -35.38 -23.59
N LYS A 372 32.77 -36.68 -23.45
CA LYS A 372 32.27 -37.50 -22.34
C LYS A 372 32.66 -36.97 -20.96
N GLU A 373 33.90 -36.50 -20.81
CA GLU A 373 34.46 -35.99 -19.54
C GLU A 373 33.90 -34.61 -19.16
N SER A 374 33.19 -33.94 -20.08
CA SER A 374 32.56 -32.63 -19.83
C SER A 374 31.15 -32.72 -19.26
N ILE A 375 30.53 -33.91 -19.27
CA ILE A 375 29.15 -34.12 -18.84
C ILE A 375 29.04 -33.88 -17.34
N LYS A 376 28.22 -32.90 -16.95
CA LYS A 376 27.91 -32.54 -15.56
C LYS A 376 26.41 -32.55 -15.35
N ILE A 377 25.98 -33.08 -14.22
CA ILE A 377 24.59 -32.99 -13.77
C ILE A 377 24.48 -31.73 -12.92
N LEU A 378 23.77 -30.73 -13.43
CA LEU A 378 23.51 -29.47 -12.73
C LEU A 378 22.35 -29.61 -11.73
N ARG A 379 21.39 -30.50 -12.02
CA ARG A 379 20.31 -30.85 -11.11
C ARG A 379 19.94 -32.32 -11.26
N SER A 380 20.20 -33.08 -10.20
CA SER A 380 19.81 -34.47 -10.03
C SER A 380 18.33 -34.59 -9.62
N VAL A 381 17.70 -35.73 -9.93
CA VAL A 381 16.36 -36.11 -9.44
C VAL A 381 16.43 -37.46 -8.74
N ASP A 382 17.07 -38.45 -9.37
CA ASP A 382 17.42 -39.76 -8.80
C ASP A 382 18.65 -40.31 -9.52
N GLU A 383 19.46 -41.12 -8.85
CA GLU A 383 20.72 -41.65 -9.38
C GLU A 383 20.51 -42.50 -10.65
N ASN A 384 19.34 -43.14 -10.82
CA ASN A 384 19.04 -43.94 -12.01
C ASN A 384 18.60 -43.07 -13.19
N LEU A 385 17.82 -42.01 -12.93
CA LEU A 385 17.45 -41.02 -13.95
C LEU A 385 18.67 -40.24 -14.44
N ASP A 386 19.60 -39.93 -13.54
CA ASP A 386 20.88 -39.30 -13.81
C ASP A 386 21.76 -40.16 -14.75
N LYS A 387 21.89 -41.46 -14.46
CA LYS A 387 22.61 -42.42 -15.32
C LYS A 387 21.98 -42.53 -16.70
N GLU A 388 20.66 -42.55 -16.78
CA GLU A 388 19.94 -42.62 -18.04
C GLU A 388 20.11 -41.33 -18.87
N ALA A 389 20.00 -40.16 -18.24
CA ALA A 389 20.29 -38.88 -18.89
C ALA A 389 21.71 -38.85 -19.48
N MET A 390 22.72 -39.33 -18.74
CA MET A 390 24.09 -39.46 -19.25
C MET A 390 24.20 -40.45 -20.41
N ARG A 391 23.51 -41.60 -20.36
CA ARG A 391 23.49 -42.59 -21.45
C ARG A 391 22.95 -41.99 -22.74
N VAL A 392 21.80 -41.32 -22.66
CA VAL A 392 21.11 -40.73 -23.82
C VAL A 392 21.94 -39.62 -24.47
N ILE A 393 22.62 -38.80 -23.67
CA ILE A 393 23.55 -37.76 -24.18
C ILE A 393 24.74 -38.39 -24.90
N LEU A 394 25.31 -39.46 -24.35
CA LEU A 394 26.44 -40.17 -24.97
C LEU A 394 26.07 -40.94 -26.24
N SER A 395 24.79 -41.28 -26.45
CA SER A 395 24.30 -41.92 -27.68
C SER A 395 23.86 -40.94 -28.77
N MET A 396 23.96 -39.62 -28.55
CA MET A 396 23.51 -38.63 -29.52
C MET A 396 24.33 -38.66 -30.82
N PRO A 397 23.70 -38.40 -31.99
CA PRO A 397 24.42 -38.14 -33.22
C PRO A 397 25.30 -36.89 -33.10
N LYS A 398 26.23 -36.72 -34.04
CA LYS A 398 27.06 -35.51 -34.13
C LYS A 398 26.19 -34.26 -34.28
N TRP A 399 26.44 -33.29 -33.42
CA TRP A 399 25.83 -31.97 -33.41
C TRP A 399 26.46 -31.08 -34.49
N ILE A 400 25.74 -30.04 -34.90
CA ILE A 400 26.32 -28.89 -35.58
C ILE A 400 27.13 -28.14 -34.49
N PRO A 401 28.45 -27.97 -34.63
CA PRO A 401 29.26 -27.29 -33.62
C PRO A 401 28.89 -25.81 -33.53
N GLY A 402 29.17 -25.18 -32.39
CA GLY A 402 29.06 -23.73 -32.27
C GLY A 402 30.08 -23.05 -33.19
N MET A 403 29.72 -21.91 -33.78
CA MET A 403 30.60 -21.16 -34.66
C MET A 403 30.98 -19.82 -34.03
N GLU A 404 32.26 -19.47 -34.10
CA GLU A 404 32.79 -18.16 -33.75
C GLU A 404 33.58 -17.64 -34.95
N ASN A 405 33.17 -16.49 -35.51
CA ASN A 405 33.77 -15.91 -36.73
C ASN A 405 33.82 -16.84 -37.96
N GLY A 406 32.95 -17.86 -38.00
CA GLY A 406 32.88 -18.86 -39.09
C GLY A 406 33.76 -20.10 -38.87
N GLU A 407 34.54 -20.16 -37.78
CA GLU A 407 35.27 -21.37 -37.38
C GLU A 407 34.50 -22.17 -36.32
N PRO A 408 34.56 -23.52 -36.36
CA PRO A 408 33.96 -24.34 -35.31
C PRO A 408 34.73 -24.20 -34.00
N VAL A 409 34.00 -23.99 -32.90
CA VAL A 409 34.52 -23.82 -31.54
C VAL A 409 33.89 -24.79 -30.56
N LYS A 410 34.61 -25.06 -29.46
CA LYS A 410 34.09 -25.83 -28.33
C LYS A 410 33.07 -24.97 -27.59
N ALA A 411 31.85 -25.46 -27.43
CA ALA A 411 30.79 -24.72 -26.77
C ALA A 411 29.99 -25.60 -25.80
N ASN A 412 29.58 -25.00 -24.69
CA ASN A 412 28.79 -25.66 -23.66
C ASN A 412 27.30 -25.61 -24.04
N PHE A 413 26.61 -26.73 -23.89
CA PHE A 413 25.18 -26.85 -24.06
C PHE A 413 24.56 -27.34 -22.75
N VAL A 414 23.38 -26.82 -22.39
CA VAL A 414 22.61 -27.23 -21.22
C VAL A 414 21.31 -27.85 -21.71
N LEU A 415 21.05 -29.10 -21.32
CA LEU A 415 19.89 -29.87 -21.75
C LEU A 415 19.07 -30.34 -20.53
N PRO A 416 17.84 -29.83 -20.35
CA PRO A 416 16.87 -30.45 -19.45
C PRO A 416 16.27 -31.70 -20.09
N ILE A 417 16.32 -32.83 -19.40
CA ILE A 417 15.71 -34.10 -19.80
C ILE A 417 14.57 -34.41 -18.82
N THR A 418 13.35 -34.47 -19.35
CA THR A 418 12.12 -34.68 -18.57
C THR A 418 11.77 -36.17 -18.49
N PHE A 419 11.61 -36.68 -17.26
CA PHE A 419 11.10 -38.02 -16.98
C PHE A 419 9.69 -37.92 -16.38
N ALA A 420 8.68 -38.12 -17.24
CA ALA A 420 7.28 -38.24 -16.89
C ALA A 420 6.74 -39.60 -17.36
N MET A 421 5.70 -40.12 -16.71
CA MET A 421 4.99 -41.36 -17.08
C MET A 421 3.61 -41.05 -17.66
#